data_AF-A0A838NMV9-F1
#
_entry.id   AF-A0A838NMV9-F1
#
_cell.length_a   1.000
_cell.length_b   1.000
_cell.length_c   1.000
_cell.angle_alpha   90.00
_cell.angle_beta   90.00
_cell.angle_gamma   90.00
#
_symmetry.space_group_name_H-M   'P 1'
#
loop_
_entity.id
_entity.type
_entity.pdbx_description
1 polymer ?
#
loop_
_entity_poly.entity_id
_entity_poly.type
_entity_poly.pdbx_seq_one_letter_code
_entity_poly.pdbx_strand_id
1 'polypeptide(L)'
;MARPTPLDLVFPLAAESTFPEIAASLAAAGSDPADRDAFLMDRVVVTLLRDLRPEEGLGEAMDQMVALVHHAYLAWAAGAITIPISREAAEELLGERPVEAAPKELPAYYAQFPERMVWAAVVADEAAEPLDGLFVSGAPGGELRVLGIFGLRPERAGFSAVEVIGGRAGRLVREDGSGLFEPTLPGGASAGLRSIVGEEELLELGWRTQELAAGVATGGPLWKP
;
A
#
# COMPACT_ATOMS: atom_id res chain seq x y z
N MET A 1 12.31 15.65 -9.75
CA MET A 1 10.93 15.24 -10.09
C MET A 1 10.49 14.25 -9.03
N ALA A 2 9.22 14.31 -8.60
CA ALA A 2 8.67 13.30 -7.70
C ALA A 2 8.56 11.97 -8.45
N ARG A 3 8.82 10.85 -7.78
CA ARG A 3 8.70 9.51 -8.39
C ARG A 3 7.21 9.21 -8.60
N PRO A 4 6.80 8.69 -9.76
CA PRO A 4 5.40 8.39 -10.01
C PRO A 4 4.88 7.30 -9.07
N THR A 5 3.60 7.41 -8.72
CA THR A 5 2.84 6.43 -7.93
C THR A 5 1.94 5.59 -8.84
N PRO A 6 1.31 4.52 -8.33
CA PRO A 6 0.30 3.79 -9.11
C PRO A 6 -0.87 4.68 -9.55
N LEU A 7 -1.24 5.70 -8.78
CA LEU A 7 -2.27 6.66 -9.19
C LEU A 7 -1.87 7.41 -10.45
N ASP A 8 -0.60 7.82 -10.55
CA ASP A 8 -0.07 8.58 -11.69
C ASP A 8 0.07 7.70 -12.94
N LEU A 9 0.42 6.43 -12.77
CA LEU A 9 0.76 5.53 -13.88
C LEU A 9 -0.44 4.74 -14.41
N VAL A 10 -1.33 4.30 -13.52
CA VAL A 10 -2.44 3.39 -13.87
C VAL A 10 -3.77 4.13 -13.96
N PHE A 11 -3.98 5.12 -13.10
CA PHE A 11 -5.27 5.76 -12.91
C PHE A 11 -5.39 7.22 -13.37
N PRO A 12 -4.56 7.79 -14.28
CA PRO A 12 -4.70 9.22 -14.61
C PRO A 12 -6.08 9.53 -15.21
N LEU A 13 -6.57 8.71 -16.15
CA LEU A 13 -7.89 8.89 -16.76
C LEU A 13 -9.03 8.62 -15.77
N ALA A 14 -8.88 7.59 -14.93
CA ALA A 14 -9.87 7.25 -13.92
C ALA A 14 -9.99 8.36 -12.87
N ALA A 15 -8.87 8.93 -12.42
CA ALA A 15 -8.85 10.04 -11.46
C ALA A 15 -9.53 11.31 -11.98
N GLU A 16 -9.47 11.56 -13.29
CA GLU A 16 -10.09 12.73 -13.92
C GLU A 16 -11.60 12.57 -14.15
N SER A 17 -12.07 11.34 -14.42
CA SER A 17 -13.44 11.12 -14.91
C SER A 17 -14.21 10.07 -14.09
N THR A 18 -13.68 8.85 -13.99
CA THR A 18 -14.40 7.72 -13.39
C THR A 18 -14.50 7.79 -11.87
N PHE A 19 -13.45 8.20 -11.17
CA PHE A 19 -13.45 8.32 -9.71
C PHE A 19 -14.45 9.38 -9.21
N PRO A 20 -14.56 10.58 -9.81
CA PRO A 20 -15.67 11.50 -9.54
C PRO A 20 -17.06 10.88 -9.72
N GLU A 21 -17.27 10.09 -10.77
CA GLU A 21 -18.55 9.41 -11.03
C GLU A 21 -18.86 8.35 -9.97
N ILE A 22 -17.86 7.56 -9.56
CA ILE A 22 -17.99 6.60 -8.46
C ILE A 22 -18.35 7.33 -7.16
N ALA A 23 -17.67 8.43 -6.84
CA ALA A 23 -17.96 9.21 -5.64
C ALA A 23 -19.39 9.75 -5.62
N ALA A 24 -19.88 10.27 -6.76
CA ALA A 24 -21.25 10.75 -6.90
C ALA A 24 -22.28 9.60 -6.75
N SER A 25 -21.99 8.43 -7.34
CA SER A 25 -22.86 7.25 -7.27
C SER A 25 -22.97 6.70 -5.84
N LEU A 26 -21.84 6.50 -5.17
CA LEU A 26 -21.80 6.03 -3.77
C LEU A 26 -22.50 7.01 -2.82
N ALA A 27 -22.29 8.33 -3.01
CA ALA A 27 -22.96 9.35 -2.22
C ALA A 27 -24.48 9.34 -2.43
N ALA A 28 -24.95 9.14 -3.66
CA ALA A 28 -26.38 9.04 -3.97
C ALA A 28 -27.02 7.77 -3.35
N ALA A 29 -26.26 6.68 -3.24
CA ALA A 29 -26.69 5.44 -2.59
C ALA A 29 -26.56 5.47 -1.05
N GLY A 30 -25.87 6.47 -0.49
CA GLY A 30 -25.55 6.52 0.94
C GLY A 30 -24.58 5.41 1.38
N SER A 31 -23.76 4.90 0.45
CA SER A 31 -22.81 3.82 0.69
C SER A 31 -21.47 4.37 1.20
N ASP A 32 -20.87 3.68 2.17
CA ASP A 32 -19.53 4.01 2.63
C ASP A 32 -18.49 3.51 1.61
N PRO A 33 -17.65 4.38 1.04
CA PRO A 33 -16.59 3.96 0.13
C PRO A 33 -15.55 3.03 0.77
N ALA A 34 -15.39 3.04 2.10
CA ALA A 34 -14.47 2.14 2.80
C ALA A 34 -15.02 0.70 2.93
N ASP A 35 -16.34 0.52 2.80
CA ASP A 35 -16.95 -0.80 2.70
C ASP A 35 -16.67 -1.38 1.30
N ARG A 36 -15.78 -2.38 1.28
CA ARG A 36 -15.34 -3.05 0.06
C ARG A 36 -16.51 -3.68 -0.69
N ASP A 37 -17.44 -4.31 0.01
CA ASP A 37 -18.54 -5.02 -0.62
C ASP A 37 -19.51 -4.03 -1.25
N ALA A 38 -19.84 -2.95 -0.52
CA ALA A 38 -20.67 -1.87 -1.05
C ALA A 38 -20.01 -1.19 -2.26
N PHE A 39 -18.70 -0.94 -2.20
CA PHE A 39 -17.92 -0.38 -3.31
C PHE A 39 -18.00 -1.26 -4.57
N LEU A 40 -17.89 -2.59 -4.42
CA LEU A 40 -17.93 -3.52 -5.55
C LEU A 40 -19.33 -3.75 -6.11
N MET A 41 -20.38 -3.38 -5.39
CA MET A 41 -21.75 -3.40 -5.92
C MET A 41 -22.06 -2.18 -6.79
N ASP A 42 -21.22 -1.14 -6.77
CA ASP A 42 -21.40 0.05 -7.61
C ASP A 42 -21.18 -0.27 -9.09
N ARG A 43 -22.12 0.15 -9.94
CA ARG A 43 -22.09 -0.17 -11.37
C ARG A 43 -20.91 0.50 -12.10
N VAL A 44 -20.52 1.70 -11.69
CA VAL A 44 -19.40 2.44 -12.29
C VAL A 44 -18.09 1.70 -11.95
N VAL A 45 -17.94 1.25 -10.70
CA VAL A 45 -16.81 0.42 -10.27
C VAL A 45 -16.72 -0.89 -11.07
N VAL A 46 -17.83 -1.61 -11.21
CA VAL A 46 -17.86 -2.86 -12.01
C VAL A 46 -17.48 -2.62 -13.47
N THR A 47 -17.85 -1.47 -14.03
CA THR A 47 -17.50 -1.10 -15.40
C THR A 47 -15.99 -0.82 -15.51
N LEU A 48 -15.43 -0.02 -14.59
CA LEU A 48 -14.00 0.26 -14.53
C LEU A 48 -13.17 -1.03 -14.41
N LEU A 49 -13.57 -1.96 -13.55
CA LEU A 49 -12.87 -3.24 -13.38
C LEU A 49 -12.89 -4.10 -14.66
N ARG A 50 -13.96 -4.03 -15.46
CA ARG A 50 -14.03 -4.72 -16.75
C ARG A 50 -13.12 -4.07 -17.78
N ASP A 51 -13.03 -2.75 -17.78
CA ASP A 51 -12.20 -2.00 -18.73
C ASP A 51 -10.71 -2.16 -18.42
N LEU A 52 -10.35 -2.29 -17.15
CA LEU A 52 -8.96 -2.55 -16.70
C LEU A 52 -8.55 -4.02 -16.77
N ARG A 53 -9.49 -4.92 -17.06
CA ARG A 53 -9.23 -6.36 -17.01
C ARG A 53 -8.17 -6.76 -18.05
N PRO A 54 -7.08 -7.43 -17.65
CA PRO A 54 -6.14 -8.00 -18.60
C PRO A 54 -6.79 -9.18 -19.35
N GLU A 55 -6.49 -9.32 -20.65
CA GLU A 55 -7.09 -10.34 -21.53
C GLU A 55 -6.86 -11.78 -21.02
N GLU A 56 -5.78 -12.02 -20.28
CA GLU A 56 -5.37 -13.35 -19.78
C GLU A 56 -5.54 -13.53 -18.26
N GLY A 57 -6.01 -12.49 -17.54
CA GLY A 57 -6.14 -12.51 -16.07
C GLY A 57 -7.40 -13.22 -15.56
N LEU A 58 -7.24 -14.26 -14.74
CA LEU A 58 -8.31 -14.97 -14.02
C LEU A 58 -7.92 -15.22 -12.57
N GLY A 59 -8.90 -15.29 -11.67
CA GLY A 59 -8.69 -15.63 -10.25
C GLY A 59 -7.92 -14.54 -9.50
N GLU A 60 -6.78 -14.90 -8.92
CA GLU A 60 -5.95 -14.05 -8.05
C GLU A 60 -5.55 -12.71 -8.69
N ALA A 61 -5.30 -12.69 -10.00
CA ALA A 61 -5.03 -11.45 -10.73
C ALA A 61 -6.21 -10.45 -10.70
N MET A 62 -7.44 -10.96 -10.66
CA MET A 62 -8.63 -10.11 -10.51
C MET A 62 -8.80 -9.61 -9.08
N ASP A 63 -8.48 -10.43 -8.07
CA ASP A 63 -8.53 -10.01 -6.67
C ASP A 63 -7.51 -8.89 -6.39
N GLN A 64 -6.30 -9.02 -6.94
CA GLN A 64 -5.27 -7.96 -6.88
C GLN A 64 -5.70 -6.70 -7.62
N MET A 65 -6.34 -6.81 -8.80
CA MET A 65 -6.88 -5.67 -9.53
C MET A 65 -7.97 -4.96 -8.73
N VAL A 66 -8.91 -5.73 -8.15
CA VAL A 66 -9.95 -5.22 -7.26
C VAL A 66 -9.30 -4.48 -6.10
N ALA A 67 -8.33 -5.10 -5.42
CA ALA A 67 -7.59 -4.49 -4.32
C ALA A 67 -7.01 -3.14 -4.75
N LEU A 68 -6.25 -3.13 -5.85
CA LEU A 68 -5.61 -1.95 -6.41
C LEU A 68 -6.59 -0.80 -6.71
N VAL A 69 -7.71 -1.08 -7.40
CA VAL A 69 -8.70 -0.04 -7.76
C VAL A 69 -9.29 0.62 -6.52
N HIS A 70 -9.66 -0.16 -5.50
CA HIS A 70 -10.25 0.41 -4.28
C HIS A 70 -9.23 1.20 -3.47
N HIS A 71 -8.01 0.70 -3.31
CA HIS A 71 -6.94 1.42 -2.64
C HIS A 71 -6.62 2.75 -3.34
N ALA A 72 -6.52 2.71 -4.67
CA ALA A 72 -6.33 3.91 -5.48
C ALA A 72 -7.50 4.88 -5.31
N TYR A 73 -8.74 4.41 -5.37
CA TYR A 73 -9.93 5.23 -5.17
C TYR A 73 -9.96 5.87 -3.77
N LEU A 74 -9.69 5.09 -2.71
CA LEU A 74 -9.66 5.61 -1.33
C LEU A 74 -8.59 6.69 -1.16
N ALA A 75 -7.39 6.45 -1.70
CA ALA A 75 -6.32 7.43 -1.67
C ALA A 75 -6.69 8.69 -2.47
N TRP A 76 -7.29 8.56 -3.65
CA TRP A 76 -7.79 9.70 -4.44
C TRP A 76 -8.87 10.48 -3.71
N ALA A 77 -9.86 9.79 -3.11
CA ALA A 77 -10.95 10.41 -2.36
C ALA A 77 -10.44 11.15 -1.10
N ALA A 78 -9.33 10.67 -0.54
CA ALA A 78 -8.60 11.32 0.54
C ALA A 78 -7.70 12.50 0.10
N GLY A 79 -7.69 12.86 -1.20
CA GLY A 79 -6.90 13.95 -1.76
C GLY A 79 -5.55 13.53 -2.33
N ALA A 80 -5.39 12.25 -2.68
CA ALA A 80 -4.18 11.66 -3.24
C ALA A 80 -2.92 11.89 -2.37
N ILE A 81 -3.08 11.77 -1.05
CA ILE A 81 -2.01 12.01 -0.08
C ILE A 81 -0.86 11.02 -0.32
N THR A 82 0.31 11.55 -0.67
CA THR A 82 1.54 10.77 -0.79
C THR A 82 2.55 11.23 0.25
N ILE A 83 3.09 10.29 1.02
CA ILE A 83 4.09 10.54 2.05
C ILE A 83 5.42 9.95 1.55
N PRO A 84 6.36 10.80 1.07
CA PRO A 84 7.69 10.33 0.76
C PRO A 84 8.43 9.96 2.05
N ILE A 85 8.91 8.73 2.13
CA ILE A 85 9.71 8.24 3.25
C ILE A 85 11.18 8.39 2.86
N SER A 86 11.93 9.17 3.64
CA SER A 86 13.38 9.29 3.43
C SER A 86 14.09 7.97 3.76
N ARG A 87 15.35 7.83 3.34
CA ARG A 87 16.14 6.64 3.69
C ARG A 87 16.27 6.47 5.20
N GLU A 88 16.55 7.55 5.90
CA GLU A 88 16.72 7.60 7.35
C GLU A 88 15.42 7.22 8.06
N ALA A 89 14.28 7.77 7.63
CA ALA A 89 12.98 7.42 8.17
C ALA A 89 12.64 5.94 7.90
N ALA A 90 12.94 5.42 6.70
CA ALA A 90 12.74 4.01 6.40
C ALA A 90 13.62 3.11 7.27
N GLU A 91 14.88 3.47 7.51
CA GLU A 91 15.78 2.73 8.41
C GLU A 91 15.23 2.67 9.84
N GLU A 92 14.68 3.79 10.33
CA GLU A 92 14.00 3.86 11.61
C GLU A 92 12.73 2.99 11.66
N LEU A 93 11.91 3.01 10.61
CA LEU A 93 10.71 2.17 10.51
C LEU A 93 11.06 0.68 10.49
N LEU A 94 12.18 0.32 9.86
CA LEU A 94 12.63 -1.06 9.67
C LEU A 94 13.57 -1.55 10.79
N GLY A 95 13.78 -0.74 11.83
CA GLY A 95 14.54 -1.10 13.02
C GLY A 95 13.70 -1.84 14.08
N GLU A 96 14.34 -2.21 15.19
CA GLU A 96 13.62 -2.65 16.38
C GLU A 96 12.85 -1.47 16.98
N ARG A 97 11.55 -1.67 17.26
CA ARG A 97 10.70 -0.65 17.86
C ARG A 97 9.85 -1.25 18.98
N PRO A 98 9.64 -0.53 20.09
CA PRO A 98 8.59 -0.86 21.04
C PRO A 98 7.24 -0.90 20.33
N VAL A 99 6.36 -1.79 20.78
CA VAL A 99 4.99 -1.85 20.30
C VAL A 99 4.24 -0.68 20.94
N GLU A 100 4.24 0.49 20.29
CA GLU A 100 3.49 1.64 20.78
C GLU A 100 2.80 2.42 19.66
N ALA A 101 1.47 2.45 19.75
CA ALA A 101 0.54 3.52 19.39
C ALA A 101 -0.86 2.88 19.23
N ALA A 102 -1.89 3.52 19.79
CA ALA A 102 -3.27 3.19 19.44
C ALA A 102 -3.51 3.50 17.95
N PRO A 103 -4.45 2.80 17.28
CA PRO A 103 -4.83 3.13 15.92
C PRO A 103 -5.17 4.62 15.81
N LYS A 104 -4.61 5.28 14.80
CA LYS A 104 -4.95 6.67 14.49
C LYS A 104 -5.95 6.67 13.35
N GLU A 105 -7.04 7.40 13.52
CA GLU A 105 -7.96 7.70 12.42
C GLU A 105 -7.24 8.67 11.47
N LEU A 106 -6.73 8.12 10.37
CA LEU A 106 -6.01 8.86 9.34
C LEU A 106 -6.73 8.70 8.00
N PRO A 107 -6.71 9.73 7.14
CA PRO A 107 -7.17 9.59 5.76
C PRO A 107 -6.31 8.53 5.03
N ALA A 108 -6.85 7.93 3.97
CA ALA A 108 -6.07 7.00 3.14
C ALA A 108 -4.87 7.71 2.49
N TYR A 109 -3.73 7.05 2.42
CA TYR A 109 -2.49 7.62 1.87
C TYR A 109 -1.63 6.57 1.16
N TYR A 110 -0.68 7.06 0.36
CA TYR A 110 0.38 6.26 -0.22
C TYR A 110 1.73 6.59 0.44
N ALA A 111 2.30 5.64 1.19
CA ALA A 111 3.65 5.73 1.73
C ALA A 111 4.67 5.32 0.67
N GLN A 112 5.44 6.27 0.16
CA GLN A 112 6.40 6.04 -0.93
C GLN A 112 7.80 5.77 -0.35
N PHE A 113 8.27 4.53 -0.48
CA PHE A 113 9.55 4.07 0.09
C PHE A 113 10.76 4.40 -0.81
N PRO A 114 11.97 4.52 -0.25
CA PRO A 114 13.19 4.65 -1.05
C PRO A 114 13.37 3.47 -2.02
N GLU A 115 13.78 3.76 -3.25
CA GLU A 115 13.95 2.73 -4.27
C GLU A 115 14.92 1.63 -3.83
N ARG A 116 14.54 0.37 -4.11
CA ARG A 116 15.41 -0.80 -3.96
C ARG A 116 15.97 -1.00 -2.54
N MET A 117 15.33 -0.44 -1.53
CA MET A 117 15.76 -0.57 -0.14
C MET A 117 15.14 -1.80 0.54
N VAL A 118 13.85 -2.04 0.30
CA VAL A 118 13.09 -3.16 0.84
C VAL A 118 12.69 -4.07 -0.31
N TRP A 119 12.80 -5.39 -0.12
CA TRP A 119 12.53 -6.39 -1.15
C TRP A 119 11.60 -7.49 -0.62
N ALA A 120 10.78 -8.08 -1.47
CA ALA A 120 9.92 -9.21 -1.11
C ALA A 120 9.86 -10.21 -2.25
N ALA A 121 9.81 -11.50 -1.93
CA ALA A 121 9.35 -12.51 -2.88
C ALA A 121 7.82 -12.50 -2.85
N VAL A 122 7.20 -11.82 -3.82
CA VAL A 122 5.74 -11.64 -3.88
C VAL A 122 5.06 -12.92 -4.39
N VAL A 123 5.68 -13.57 -5.37
CA VAL A 123 5.24 -14.85 -5.91
C VAL A 123 6.26 -15.91 -5.50
N ALA A 124 5.78 -17.05 -5.02
CA ALA A 124 6.64 -18.18 -4.65
C ALA A 124 7.50 -18.61 -5.85
N ASP A 125 8.77 -18.88 -5.59
CA ASP A 125 9.78 -19.28 -6.59
C ASP A 125 10.10 -18.24 -7.69
N GLU A 126 9.56 -17.03 -7.62
CA GLU A 126 9.95 -15.92 -8.48
C GLU A 126 11.04 -15.03 -7.86
N ALA A 127 11.66 -14.21 -8.70
CA ALA A 127 12.66 -13.24 -8.25
C ALA A 127 12.01 -12.20 -7.34
N ALA A 128 12.66 -11.90 -6.21
CA ALA A 128 12.21 -10.85 -5.32
C ALA A 128 12.14 -9.49 -6.04
N GLU A 129 11.12 -8.72 -5.70
CA GLU A 129 10.87 -7.40 -6.25
C GLU A 129 11.05 -6.31 -5.19
N PRO A 130 11.52 -5.12 -5.57
CA PRO A 130 11.68 -4.01 -4.63
C PRO A 130 10.30 -3.44 -4.28
N LEU A 131 10.08 -3.11 -3.01
CA LEU A 131 8.93 -2.35 -2.56
C LEU A 131 9.06 -0.89 -3.01
N ASP A 132 8.04 -0.40 -3.71
CA ASP A 132 7.93 1.01 -4.11
C ASP A 132 7.09 1.80 -3.11
N GLY A 133 6.06 1.19 -2.55
CA GLY A 133 5.26 1.86 -1.54
C GLY A 133 4.04 1.07 -1.09
N LEU A 134 3.34 1.65 -0.13
CA LEU A 134 2.15 1.06 0.49
C LEU A 134 0.97 2.01 0.32
N PHE A 135 -0.15 1.54 -0.21
CA PHE A 135 -1.43 2.18 0.13
C PHE A 135 -1.83 1.75 1.53
N VAL A 136 -2.26 2.71 2.35
CA VAL A 136 -2.68 2.46 3.73
C VAL A 136 -3.99 3.19 3.98
N SER A 137 -4.99 2.46 4.47
CA SER A 137 -6.28 3.00 4.90
C SER A 137 -6.79 2.26 6.13
N GLY A 138 -7.63 2.93 6.93
CA GLY A 138 -8.37 2.26 8.00
C GLY A 138 -9.35 1.22 7.45
N ALA A 139 -9.62 0.20 8.25
CA ALA A 139 -10.68 -0.79 8.04
C ALA A 139 -11.56 -0.88 9.31
N PRO A 140 -12.80 -1.42 9.20
CA PRO A 140 -13.69 -1.59 10.35
C PRO A 140 -13.01 -2.33 11.52
N GLY A 141 -13.37 -2.00 12.76
CA GLY A 141 -12.80 -2.64 13.94
C GLY A 141 -11.42 -2.11 14.37
N GLY A 142 -10.97 -0.99 13.78
CA GLY A 142 -9.66 -0.40 14.08
C GLY A 142 -8.50 -1.14 13.41
N GLU A 143 -8.80 -1.91 12.37
CA GLU A 143 -7.83 -2.63 11.55
C GLU A 143 -7.20 -1.70 10.52
N LEU A 144 -6.09 -2.16 9.93
CA LEU A 144 -5.51 -1.55 8.74
C LEU A 144 -5.75 -2.43 7.53
N ARG A 145 -5.97 -1.76 6.41
CA ARG A 145 -5.88 -2.35 5.07
C ARG A 145 -4.64 -1.77 4.40
N VAL A 146 -3.74 -2.65 3.96
CA VAL A 146 -2.45 -2.29 3.37
C VAL A 146 -2.33 -2.99 2.03
N LEU A 147 -1.95 -2.24 0.98
CA LEU A 147 -1.58 -2.81 -0.32
C LEU A 147 -0.13 -2.46 -0.63
N GLY A 148 0.73 -3.47 -0.61
CA GLY A 148 2.12 -3.35 -1.01
C GLY A 148 2.26 -3.34 -2.53
N ILE A 149 3.02 -2.39 -3.06
CA ILE A 149 3.30 -2.23 -4.49
C ILE A 149 4.77 -2.50 -4.73
N PHE A 150 5.07 -3.42 -5.64
CA PHE A 150 6.42 -3.92 -5.88
C PHE A 150 6.81 -3.88 -7.36
N GLY A 151 8.02 -3.42 -7.65
CA GLY A 151 8.59 -3.42 -8.98
C GLY A 151 8.02 -2.38 -9.95
N LEU A 152 7.39 -1.31 -9.45
CA LEU A 152 6.80 -0.21 -10.22
C LEU A 152 7.88 0.54 -11.01
N ARG A 153 7.79 0.49 -12.35
CA ARG A 153 8.70 1.22 -13.25
C ARG A 153 7.95 1.72 -14.47
N PRO A 154 8.14 2.97 -14.91
CA PRO A 154 7.51 3.48 -16.13
C PRO A 154 7.81 2.64 -17.38
N GLU A 155 8.99 2.01 -17.43
CA GLU A 155 9.48 1.24 -18.59
C GLU A 155 8.99 -0.22 -18.60
N ARG A 156 8.37 -0.70 -17.52
CA ARG A 156 7.85 -2.07 -17.40
C ARG A 156 6.33 -2.04 -17.44
N ALA A 157 5.74 -2.90 -18.27
CA ALA A 157 4.31 -3.17 -18.21
C ALA A 157 4.02 -3.99 -16.94
N GLY A 158 3.39 -3.35 -15.96
CA GLY A 158 2.91 -4.00 -14.74
C GLY A 158 3.87 -3.95 -13.54
N PHE A 159 3.31 -4.32 -12.39
CA PHE A 159 3.95 -4.43 -11.08
C PHE A 159 3.18 -5.45 -10.26
N SER A 160 3.78 -5.92 -9.17
CA SER A 160 3.16 -6.89 -8.28
C SER A 160 2.48 -6.16 -7.11
N ALA A 161 1.33 -6.66 -6.67
CA ALA A 161 0.55 -6.08 -5.59
C ALA A 161 0.09 -7.15 -4.58
N VAL A 162 0.26 -6.87 -3.29
CA VAL A 162 -0.14 -7.78 -2.20
C VAL A 162 -1.00 -7.02 -1.21
N GLU A 163 -2.24 -7.44 -1.02
CA GLU A 163 -3.14 -6.86 -0.01
C GLU A 163 -3.09 -7.67 1.28
N VAL A 164 -3.06 -6.98 2.42
CA VAL A 164 -3.27 -7.56 3.74
C VAL A 164 -4.20 -6.66 4.55
N ILE A 165 -5.11 -7.28 5.30
CA ILE A 165 -6.03 -6.59 6.21
C ILE A 165 -5.88 -7.22 7.59
N GLY A 166 -5.79 -6.38 8.63
CA GLY A 166 -5.89 -6.88 9.99
C GLY A 166 -5.51 -5.88 11.05
N GLY A 167 -5.75 -6.27 12.29
CA GLY A 167 -5.25 -5.58 13.48
C GLY A 167 -3.72 -5.65 13.59
N ARG A 168 -3.13 -4.79 14.42
CA ARG A 168 -1.70 -4.85 14.68
C ARG A 168 -1.35 -6.09 15.50
N ALA A 169 -0.45 -6.92 15.00
CA ALA A 169 0.07 -8.05 15.76
C ALA A 169 0.86 -7.56 16.98
N GLY A 170 0.67 -8.20 18.14
CA GLY A 170 1.34 -7.80 19.37
C GLY A 170 2.86 -8.06 19.34
N ARG A 171 3.27 -9.29 18.99
CA ARG A 171 4.68 -9.64 18.82
C ARG A 171 4.83 -10.53 17.60
N LEU A 172 5.45 -9.98 16.57
CA LEU A 172 5.80 -10.72 15.37
C LEU A 172 7.23 -11.28 15.50
N VAL A 173 7.40 -12.55 15.15
CA VAL A 173 8.69 -13.25 15.16
C VAL A 173 8.74 -14.14 13.92
N ARG A 174 9.85 -14.09 13.19
CA ARG A 174 10.06 -14.99 12.05
C ARG A 174 10.29 -16.41 12.51
N GLU A 175 9.82 -17.37 11.72
CA GLU A 175 10.00 -18.80 11.99
C GLU A 175 11.48 -19.22 12.03
N ASP A 176 12.32 -18.55 11.23
CA ASP A 176 13.77 -18.79 11.18
C ASP A 176 14.55 -18.13 12.32
N GLY A 177 13.86 -17.37 13.19
CA GLY A 177 14.45 -16.65 14.32
C GLY A 177 15.21 -15.38 13.96
N SER A 178 15.26 -14.98 12.68
CA SER A 178 15.86 -13.71 12.25
C SER A 178 15.02 -12.51 12.72
N GLY A 179 15.67 -11.35 12.78
CA GLY A 179 14.99 -10.10 13.13
C GLY A 179 13.96 -9.70 12.07
N LEU A 180 12.90 -9.00 12.49
CA LEU A 180 11.94 -8.45 11.54
C LEU A 180 12.65 -7.55 10.53
N PHE A 181 12.26 -7.70 9.27
CA PHE A 181 12.84 -7.01 8.12
C PHE A 181 14.30 -7.33 7.79
N GLU A 182 14.96 -8.26 8.49
CA GLU A 182 16.33 -8.66 8.15
C GLU A 182 16.40 -9.20 6.71
N PRO A 183 17.50 -8.93 5.97
CA PRO A 183 17.61 -9.30 4.57
C PRO A 183 17.66 -10.83 4.39
N THR A 184 16.82 -11.34 3.51
CA THR A 184 16.82 -12.76 3.10
C THR A 184 17.58 -12.99 1.79
N LEU A 185 17.81 -11.93 1.00
CA LEU A 185 18.51 -12.02 -0.27
C LEU A 185 20.02 -12.28 -0.09
N PRO A 186 20.63 -13.15 -0.93
CA PRO A 186 22.08 -13.33 -0.94
C PRO A 186 22.82 -11.99 -1.13
N GLY A 187 23.73 -11.67 -0.21
CA GLY A 187 24.46 -10.40 -0.20
C GLY A 187 23.66 -9.18 0.26
N GLY A 188 22.38 -9.35 0.61
CA GLY A 188 21.49 -8.26 1.03
C GLY A 188 21.99 -7.51 2.26
N ALA A 189 22.54 -8.21 3.25
CA ALA A 189 23.15 -7.60 4.43
C ALA A 189 24.33 -6.68 4.07
N SER A 190 25.24 -7.13 3.20
CA SER A 190 26.38 -6.31 2.75
C SER A 190 25.96 -5.12 1.91
N ALA A 191 24.81 -5.20 1.24
CA ALA A 191 24.22 -4.14 0.43
C ALA A 191 23.27 -3.21 1.22
N GLY A 192 23.09 -3.44 2.53
CA GLY A 192 22.18 -2.63 3.37
C GLY A 192 20.70 -2.79 2.98
N LEU A 193 20.32 -3.92 2.39
CA LEU A 193 18.94 -4.21 2.01
C LEU A 193 18.13 -4.71 3.20
N ARG A 194 16.81 -4.61 3.06
CA ARG A 194 15.82 -5.19 3.98
C ARG A 194 14.87 -6.09 3.20
N SER A 195 14.23 -7.02 3.90
CA SER A 195 13.29 -7.96 3.27
C SER A 195 11.97 -8.02 4.02
N ILE A 196 10.85 -8.05 3.30
CA ILE A 196 9.54 -8.40 3.86
C ILE A 196 9.33 -9.90 3.63
N VAL A 197 8.97 -10.60 4.70
CA VAL A 197 8.65 -12.04 4.67
C VAL A 197 7.20 -12.21 5.11
N GLY A 198 6.31 -12.45 4.14
CA GLY A 198 4.90 -12.69 4.36
C GLY A 198 4.06 -11.43 4.60
N GLU A 199 2.74 -11.64 4.68
CA GLU A 199 1.73 -10.60 4.82
C GLU A 199 1.78 -9.90 6.19
N GLU A 200 2.14 -10.62 7.25
CA GLU A 200 2.20 -10.06 8.61
C GLU A 200 3.27 -8.97 8.74
N GLU A 201 4.43 -9.13 8.09
CA GLU A 201 5.46 -8.09 8.04
C GLU A 201 5.05 -6.90 7.19
N LEU A 202 4.30 -7.13 6.11
CA LEU A 202 3.74 -6.05 5.28
C LEU A 202 2.73 -5.22 6.08
N LEU A 203 1.86 -5.89 6.84
CA LEU A 203 0.87 -5.25 7.71
C LEU A 203 1.55 -4.45 8.82
N GLU A 204 2.54 -5.04 9.50
CA GLU A 204 3.31 -4.34 10.54
C GLU A 204 4.04 -3.11 9.97
N LEU A 205 4.58 -3.19 8.75
CA LEU A 205 5.18 -2.04 8.10
C LEU A 205 4.16 -0.92 7.86
N GLY A 206 2.94 -1.26 7.40
CA GLY A 206 1.85 -0.29 7.25
C GLY A 206 1.40 0.33 8.58
N TRP A 207 1.42 -0.42 9.68
CA TRP A 207 1.20 0.13 11.01
C TRP A 207 2.27 1.16 11.40
N ARG A 208 3.54 0.86 11.12
CA ARG A 208 4.66 1.76 11.43
C ARG A 208 4.60 3.06 10.62
N THR A 209 4.08 3.05 9.39
CA THR A 209 3.95 4.28 8.59
C THR A 209 2.91 5.27 9.13
N GLN A 210 1.94 4.82 9.95
CA GLN A 210 0.93 5.71 10.53
C GLN A 210 1.53 6.81 11.43
N GLU A 211 2.69 6.54 12.05
CA GLU A 211 3.38 7.55 12.86
C GLU A 211 3.82 8.75 12.03
N LEU A 212 4.35 8.49 10.83
CA LEU A 212 4.78 9.53 9.90
C LEU A 212 3.57 10.28 9.32
N ALA A 213 2.50 9.56 8.97
CA ALA A 213 1.28 10.13 8.43
C ALA A 213 0.56 11.08 9.40
N ALA A 214 0.55 10.75 10.70
CA ALA A 214 -0.02 11.63 11.72
C ALA A 214 0.71 12.99 11.82
N GLY A 215 2.01 13.02 11.57
CA GLY A 215 2.79 14.26 11.52
C GLY A 215 2.36 15.18 10.37
N VAL A 216 2.00 14.59 9.23
CA VAL A 216 1.53 15.32 8.04
C VAL A 216 0.09 15.81 8.21
N ALA A 217 -0.81 14.98 8.73
CA ALA A 217 -2.23 15.30 8.90
C ALA A 217 -2.50 16.43 9.92
N THR A 218 -1.61 16.62 10.89
CA THR A 218 -1.76 17.65 11.94
C THR A 218 -1.16 19.02 11.57
N GLY A 219 -0.68 19.20 10.33
CA GLY A 219 0.07 20.41 9.95
C GLY A 219 1.41 20.54 10.67
N GLY A 220 1.90 19.45 11.28
CA GLY A 220 3.23 19.38 11.84
C GLY A 220 4.27 19.63 10.74
N PRO A 221 5.47 20.12 11.10
CA PRO A 221 6.51 20.36 10.10
C PRO A 221 6.76 19.06 9.35
N LEU A 222 6.53 19.08 8.02
CA LEU A 222 7.12 18.14 7.08
C LEU A 222 8.59 18.03 7.50
N TRP A 223 8.98 16.89 8.05
CA TRP A 223 10.29 16.68 8.64
C TRP A 223 11.34 17.21 7.66
N LYS A 224 12.16 18.16 8.13
CA LYS A 224 13.17 18.82 7.29
C LYS A 224 14.30 17.83 6.99
N PRO A 225 14.80 17.80 5.74
CA PRO A 225 15.87 16.88 5.31
C PRO A 225 17.09 16.91 6.23
#